data_AF-A0A444RRD5-F1
#
_entry.id   AF-A0A444RRD5-F1
#
_cell.length_a   1.000
_cell.length_b   1.000
_cell.length_c   1.000
_cell.angle_alpha   90.00
_cell.angle_beta   90.00
_cell.angle_gamma   90.00
#
_symmetry.space_group_name_H-M   'P 1'
#
loop_
_entity.id
_entity.type
_entity.pdbx_description
1 polymer ?
#
loop_
_entity_poly.entity_id
_entity_poly.type
_entity_poly.pdbx_seq_one_letter_code
_entity_poly.pdbx_strand_id
1 'polypeptide(L)'
;MPRRHHSAYTVEQSDFVAYVRIDQDIKQTAWKEVGKRFREQFDVKRVDSAVQALFQRRKTTIPDTDRKGRLQFDDRDQVRMIKVSVTTDWKAVGLLSAYPERAIRYSWVTDKDKQKVKEIGLFRQQQLDDATERQRKRRNEQFQPSPQN
;
A
#
# COMPACT_ATOMS: atom_id res chain seq x y z
N MET A 1 -23.98 2.18 -25.18
CA MET A 1 -23.19 2.98 -24.22
C MET A 1 -21.93 2.21 -23.85
N PRO A 2 -20.74 2.57 -24.33
CA PRO A 2 -19.52 1.87 -23.93
C PRO A 2 -19.23 2.21 -22.46
N ARG A 3 -19.15 1.18 -21.62
CA ARG A 3 -18.73 1.33 -20.21
C ARG A 3 -17.34 1.95 -20.23
N ARG A 4 -17.20 3.17 -19.70
CA ARG A 4 -15.89 3.77 -19.42
C ARG A 4 -15.10 2.74 -18.62
N HIS A 5 -14.04 2.19 -19.22
CA HIS A 5 -13.00 1.49 -18.47
C HIS A 5 -12.47 2.50 -17.46
N HIS A 6 -12.93 2.41 -16.22
CA HIS A 6 -12.26 3.06 -15.11
C HIS A 6 -10.83 2.52 -15.16
N SER A 7 -9.88 3.31 -15.62
CA SER A 7 -8.46 3.00 -15.48
C SER A 7 -8.24 2.82 -13.99
N ALA A 8 -8.20 1.56 -13.53
CA ALA A 8 -7.94 1.24 -12.14
C ALA A 8 -6.56 1.83 -11.84
N TYR A 9 -6.50 2.75 -10.89
CA TYR A 9 -5.23 3.31 -10.45
C TYR A 9 -4.34 2.17 -9.97
N THR A 10 -3.05 2.24 -10.30
CA THR A 10 -2.11 1.25 -9.77
C THR A 10 -1.96 1.47 -8.27
N VAL A 11 -1.53 0.40 -7.58
CA VAL A 11 -1.20 0.46 -6.16
C VAL A 11 -0.13 1.54 -5.91
N GLU A 12 0.90 1.58 -6.76
CA GLU A 12 1.97 2.59 -6.67
C GLU A 12 1.46 4.03 -6.82
N GLN A 13 0.54 4.29 -7.76
CA GLN A 13 -0.08 5.61 -7.91
C GLN A 13 -0.82 6.04 -6.65
N SER A 14 -1.50 5.09 -6.01
CA SER A 14 -2.25 5.33 -4.77
C SER A 14 -1.30 5.55 -3.57
N ASP A 15 -0.18 4.84 -3.57
CA ASP A 15 0.90 4.92 -2.58
C ASP A 15 1.62 6.28 -2.65
N PHE A 16 1.90 6.76 -3.85
CA PHE A 16 2.49 8.09 -4.11
C PHE A 16 1.68 9.22 -3.50
N VAL A 17 0.36 9.22 -3.72
CA VAL A 17 -0.53 10.28 -3.22
C VAL A 17 -0.55 10.33 -1.70
N ALA A 18 -0.52 9.17 -1.02
CA ALA A 18 -0.45 9.14 0.44
C ALA A 18 0.91 9.64 0.95
N TYR A 19 2.01 9.24 0.32
CA TYR A 19 3.34 9.70 0.71
C TYR A 19 3.48 11.22 0.61
N VAL A 20 3.12 11.80 -0.53
CA VAL A 20 3.22 13.26 -0.74
C VAL A 20 2.28 14.02 0.20
N ARG A 21 1.10 13.49 0.50
CA ARG A 21 0.08 14.19 1.30
C ARG A 21 0.27 14.04 2.81
N ILE A 22 0.73 12.88 3.27
CA ILE A 22 0.78 12.51 4.70
C ILE A 22 2.22 12.52 5.20
N ASP A 23 3.10 11.77 4.54
CA ASP A 23 4.47 11.53 5.04
C ASP A 23 5.39 12.73 4.83
N GLN A 24 5.21 13.47 3.74
CA GLN A 24 5.91 14.75 3.56
C GLN A 24 5.32 15.88 4.43
N ASP A 25 4.31 15.58 5.27
CA ASP A 25 3.60 16.49 6.19
C ASP A 25 3.26 17.85 5.57
N ILE A 26 2.99 17.86 4.27
CA ILE A 26 2.61 19.09 3.60
C ILE A 26 1.11 19.26 3.74
N LYS A 27 0.67 19.52 4.98
CA LYS A 27 -0.70 19.93 5.30
C LYS A 27 -1.16 21.08 4.40
N GLN A 28 -0.22 21.91 3.94
CA GLN A 28 -0.44 23.06 3.05
C GLN A 28 -0.24 22.78 1.54
N THR A 29 0.16 21.58 1.10
CA THR A 29 0.24 21.29 -0.34
C THR A 29 -1.16 21.20 -0.92
N ALA A 30 -1.51 22.20 -1.71
CA ALA A 30 -2.74 22.19 -2.50
C ALA A 30 -2.77 20.95 -3.39
N TRP A 31 -3.95 20.35 -3.58
CA TRP A 31 -4.15 19.22 -4.50
C TRP A 31 -3.58 19.46 -5.90
N LYS A 32 -3.47 20.74 -6.31
CA LYS A 32 -2.78 21.16 -7.54
C LYS A 32 -1.32 20.74 -7.61
N GLU A 33 -0.58 20.88 -6.51
CA GLU A 33 0.84 20.52 -6.44
C GLU A 33 1.02 19.00 -6.30
N VAL A 34 0.15 18.32 -5.54
CA VAL A 34 0.09 16.84 -5.54
C VAL A 34 -0.18 16.31 -6.94
N GLY A 35 -1.15 16.90 -7.64
CA GLY A 35 -1.49 16.58 -9.02
C GLY A 35 -0.31 16.83 -9.96
N LYS A 36 0.36 17.98 -9.86
CA LYS A 36 1.55 18.30 -10.66
C LYS A 36 2.64 17.24 -10.50
N ARG A 37 3.07 16.95 -9.27
CA ARG A 37 4.09 15.93 -8.98
C ARG A 37 3.65 14.54 -9.43
N PHE A 38 2.37 14.21 -9.31
CA PHE A 38 1.82 12.96 -9.80
C PHE A 38 1.90 12.84 -11.33
N ARG A 39 1.63 13.93 -12.06
CA ARG A 39 1.77 13.97 -13.52
C ARG A 39 3.24 13.85 -13.94
N GLU A 40 4.14 14.54 -13.23
CA GLU A 40 5.58 14.44 -13.48
C GLU A 40 6.12 13.03 -13.24
N GLN A 41 5.65 12.35 -12.19
CA GLN A 41 6.15 11.02 -11.82
C GLN A 41 5.63 9.90 -12.74
N PHE A 42 4.35 9.95 -13.15
CA PHE A 42 3.70 8.86 -13.87
C PHE A 42 3.38 9.18 -15.34
N ASP A 43 3.76 10.37 -15.83
CA ASP A 43 3.43 10.90 -17.17
C ASP A 43 1.94 10.73 -17.55
N VAL A 44 1.05 10.90 -16.57
CA VAL A 44 -0.40 10.73 -16.77
C VAL A 44 -1.10 12.07 -16.78
N LYS A 45 -1.92 12.35 -17.79
CA LYS A 45 -2.79 13.55 -17.83
C LYS A 45 -4.04 13.35 -16.96
N ARG A 46 -3.88 13.33 -15.64
CA ARG A 46 -5.00 13.23 -14.67
C ARG A 46 -5.33 14.58 -14.05
N VAL A 47 -6.63 14.80 -13.83
CA VAL A 47 -7.19 15.98 -13.17
C VAL A 47 -7.05 15.83 -11.66
N ASP A 48 -6.73 16.92 -10.97
CA ASP A 48 -6.46 16.93 -9.52
C ASP A 48 -7.62 16.36 -8.68
N SER A 49 -8.87 16.54 -9.15
CA SER A 49 -10.08 15.95 -8.53
C SER A 49 -10.07 14.42 -8.53
N ALA A 50 -9.47 13.80 -9.55
CA ALA A 50 -9.38 12.35 -9.68
C ALA A 50 -8.33 11.78 -8.69
N VAL A 51 -7.25 12.53 -8.45
CA VAL A 51 -6.22 12.23 -7.43
C VAL A 51 -6.80 12.35 -6.02
N GLN A 52 -7.61 13.38 -5.77
CA GLN A 52 -8.32 13.54 -4.51
C GLN A 52 -9.31 12.39 -4.25
N ALA A 53 -10.11 12.01 -5.25
CA ALA A 53 -11.06 10.90 -5.13
C ALA A 53 -10.34 9.56 -4.87
N LEU A 54 -9.16 9.36 -5.47
CA LEU A 54 -8.32 8.19 -5.20
C LEU A 54 -7.88 8.14 -3.73
N PHE A 55 -7.37 9.26 -3.21
CA PHE A 55 -6.95 9.34 -1.83
C PHE A 55 -8.11 9.04 -0.86
N GLN A 56 -9.29 9.63 -1.10
CA GLN A 56 -10.47 9.42 -0.27
C GLN A 56 -10.95 7.96 -0.23
N ARG A 57 -10.80 7.20 -1.31
CA ARG A 57 -11.19 5.78 -1.35
C ARG A 57 -10.24 4.87 -0.58
N ARG A 58 -8.95 5.20 -0.57
CA ARG A 58 -7.90 4.41 0.12
C ARG A 58 -7.92 4.61 1.63
N LYS A 59 -8.41 5.76 2.07
CA LYS A 59 -8.28 6.31 3.41
C LYS A 59 -8.73 5.42 4.56
N THR A 60 -9.58 4.43 4.32
CA THR A 60 -10.20 3.68 5.41
C THR A 60 -9.62 2.30 5.63
N THR A 61 -8.66 1.79 4.86
CA THR A 61 -8.24 0.38 4.99
C THR A 61 -6.72 0.24 4.93
N ILE A 62 -6.11 -0.22 6.02
CA ILE A 62 -4.66 -0.47 6.14
C ILE A 62 -4.41 -1.89 6.64
N PRO A 63 -3.23 -2.48 6.40
CA PRO A 63 -2.88 -3.77 6.98
C PRO A 63 -2.85 -3.66 8.51
N ASP A 64 -3.42 -4.68 9.16
CA ASP A 64 -3.43 -4.81 10.60
C ASP A 64 -2.05 -5.20 11.08
N THR A 65 -1.56 -4.44 12.06
CA THR A 65 -0.20 -4.57 12.56
C THR A 65 -0.19 -4.57 14.08
N ASP A 66 0.63 -5.43 14.68
CA ASP A 66 0.81 -5.44 16.12
C ASP A 66 1.55 -4.18 16.62
N ARG A 67 1.68 -4.02 17.94
CA ARG A 67 2.41 -2.90 18.57
C ARG A 67 3.89 -2.82 18.17
N LYS A 68 4.45 -3.88 17.58
CA LYS A 68 5.83 -3.93 17.05
C LYS A 68 5.87 -3.71 15.53
N GLY A 69 4.75 -3.37 14.91
CA GLY A 69 4.65 -3.10 13.48
C GLY A 69 4.62 -4.35 12.59
N ARG A 70 4.35 -5.53 13.16
CA ARG A 70 4.35 -6.82 12.43
C ARG A 70 2.97 -7.11 11.85
N LEU A 71 2.92 -7.63 10.62
CA LEU A 71 1.66 -7.93 9.94
C LEU A 71 0.93 -9.05 10.65
N GLN A 72 -0.38 -8.87 10.85
CA GLN A 72 -1.26 -9.94 11.32
C GLN A 72 -1.85 -10.68 10.13
N PHE A 73 -1.78 -12.01 10.17
CA PHE A 73 -2.33 -12.86 9.12
C PHE A 73 -3.64 -13.51 9.58
N ASP A 74 -4.52 -13.81 8.62
CA ASP A 74 -5.70 -14.65 8.83
C ASP A 74 -5.37 -16.14 8.68
N ASP A 75 -6.37 -17.00 8.86
CA ASP A 75 -6.20 -18.46 8.78
C ASP A 75 -5.79 -18.95 7.37
N ARG A 76 -5.92 -18.08 6.36
CA ARG A 76 -5.54 -18.31 4.96
C ARG A 76 -4.16 -17.71 4.64
N ASP A 77 -3.38 -17.35 5.65
CA ASP A 77 -2.08 -16.68 5.49
C ASP A 77 -2.19 -15.37 4.69
N GLN A 78 -3.36 -14.71 4.69
CA GLN A 78 -3.54 -13.39 4.07
C GLN A 78 -3.42 -12.30 5.13
N VAL A 79 -2.82 -11.18 4.76
CA VAL A 79 -2.68 -10.03 5.67
C VAL A 79 -4.07 -9.51 6.02
N ARG A 80 -4.37 -9.45 7.33
CA ARG A 80 -5.59 -8.85 7.84
C ARG A 80 -5.59 -7.36 7.53
N MET A 81 -6.73 -6.84 7.13
CA MET A 81 -6.91 -5.43 6.81
C MET A 81 -7.91 -4.83 7.79
N ILE A 82 -7.54 -3.76 8.48
CA ILE A 82 -8.42 -3.06 9.44
C ILE A 82 -8.89 -1.74 8.87
N LYS A 83 -10.10 -1.34 9.28
CA LYS A 83 -10.60 -0.02 8.96
C LYS A 83 -10.17 1.02 9.98
N VAL A 84 -9.49 2.07 9.53
CA VAL A 84 -9.00 3.14 10.41
C VAL A 84 -9.67 4.47 10.05
N SER A 85 -10.07 5.23 11.07
CA SER A 85 -10.66 6.54 10.88
C SER A 85 -9.57 7.59 10.63
N VAL A 86 -9.65 8.27 9.49
CA VAL A 86 -8.66 9.28 9.08
C VAL A 86 -8.75 10.56 9.91
N THR A 87 -9.88 10.79 10.58
CA THR A 87 -10.02 11.93 11.50
C THR A 87 -9.15 11.78 12.72
N THR A 88 -8.86 10.55 13.13
CA THR A 88 -8.14 10.23 14.38
C THR A 88 -6.69 9.88 14.08
N ASP A 89 -6.44 9.01 13.10
CA ASP A 89 -5.12 8.44 12.84
C ASP A 89 -4.63 8.72 11.40
N TRP A 90 -4.72 9.97 10.97
CA TRP A 90 -4.31 10.39 9.62
C TRP A 90 -2.87 10.00 9.25
N LYS A 91 -1.95 9.94 10.24
CA LYS A 91 -0.56 9.50 10.05
C LYS A 91 -0.44 7.99 9.80
N ALA A 92 -1.34 7.17 10.35
CA ALA A 92 -1.34 5.72 10.15
C ALA A 92 -1.68 5.33 8.70
N VAL A 93 -2.35 6.23 7.97
CA VAL A 93 -2.71 6.06 6.54
C VAL A 93 -1.55 6.45 5.61
N GLY A 94 -0.47 7.03 6.14
CA GLY A 94 0.74 7.34 5.38
C GLY A 94 1.37 6.09 4.79
N LEU A 95 2.04 6.23 3.65
CA LEU A 95 2.75 5.13 3.00
C LEU A 95 3.80 4.52 3.92
N LEU A 96 4.55 5.37 4.65
CA LEU A 96 5.61 4.91 5.54
C LEU A 96 5.07 4.08 6.72
N SER A 97 3.86 4.39 7.19
CA SER A 97 3.22 3.67 8.29
C SER A 97 2.46 2.43 7.82
N ALA A 98 1.70 2.57 6.74
CA ALA A 98 0.82 1.51 6.23
C ALA A 98 1.59 0.44 5.44
N TYR A 99 2.50 0.84 4.54
CA TYR A 99 3.22 -0.08 3.65
C TYR A 99 4.72 0.25 3.54
N PRO A 100 5.47 0.15 4.66
CA PRO A 100 6.91 0.40 4.69
C PRO A 100 7.69 -0.52 3.74
N GLU A 101 7.23 -1.75 3.52
CA GLU A 101 7.83 -2.72 2.59
C GLU A 101 7.78 -2.26 1.12
N ARG A 102 6.77 -1.44 0.78
CA ARG A 102 6.67 -0.83 -0.55
C ARG A 102 7.46 0.46 -0.62
N ALA A 103 7.41 1.26 0.45
CA ALA A 103 8.12 2.53 0.53
C ALA A 103 9.62 2.41 0.22
N ILE A 104 10.27 1.36 0.72
CA ILE A 104 11.71 1.11 0.47
C ILE A 104 12.04 0.80 -0.99
N ARG A 105 11.06 0.34 -1.79
CA ARG A 105 11.24 -0.07 -3.20
C ARG A 105 11.00 1.08 -4.17
N TYR A 106 10.24 2.09 -3.77
CA TYR A 106 9.88 3.18 -4.67
C TYR A 106 11.03 4.16 -4.88
N SER A 107 11.26 4.52 -6.14
CA SER A 107 12.33 5.45 -6.53
C SER A 107 12.08 6.88 -6.03
N TRP A 108 10.82 7.29 -5.92
CA TRP A 108 10.37 8.63 -5.53
C TRP A 108 10.29 8.86 -4.00
N VAL A 109 10.51 7.83 -3.19
CA VAL A 109 10.62 7.98 -1.73
C VAL A 109 12.04 8.46 -1.40
N THR A 110 12.16 9.46 -0.51
CA THR A 110 13.47 10.01 -0.13
C THR A 110 14.30 8.98 0.64
N ASP A 111 15.62 8.98 0.46
CA ASP A 111 16.49 8.02 1.15
C ASP A 111 16.41 8.15 2.67
N LYS A 112 16.17 9.37 3.19
CA LYS A 112 15.92 9.62 4.61
C LYS A 112 14.70 8.86 5.11
N ASP A 113 13.60 8.88 4.36
CA ASP A 113 12.38 8.18 4.75
C ASP A 113 12.50 6.68 4.54
N LYS A 114 13.16 6.24 3.46
CA LYS A 114 13.50 4.82 3.27
C LYS A 114 14.29 4.28 4.46
N GLN A 115 15.31 5.02 4.92
CA GLN A 115 16.14 4.59 6.03
C GLN A 115 15.35 4.47 7.35
N LYS A 116 14.39 5.37 7.60
CA LYS A 116 13.52 5.29 8.79
C LYS A 116 12.66 4.02 8.81
N VAL A 117 12.13 3.63 7.66
CA VAL A 117 11.23 2.47 7.56
C VAL A 117 11.93 1.20 7.07
N LYS A 118 13.25 1.24 6.86
CA LYS A 118 14.02 0.16 6.25
C LYS A 118 13.90 -1.13 7.04
N GLU A 119 14.13 -1.05 8.35
CA GLU A 119 14.12 -2.21 9.24
C GLU A 119 12.74 -2.88 9.27
N ILE A 120 11.68 -2.08 9.47
CA ILE A 120 10.29 -2.57 9.49
C ILE A 120 9.88 -3.08 8.10
N GLY A 121 10.25 -2.37 7.04
CA GLY A 121 9.91 -2.73 5.66
C GLY A 121 10.54 -4.05 5.23
N LEU A 122 11.82 -4.28 5.55
CA LEU A 122 12.49 -5.55 5.31
C LEU A 122 11.88 -6.68 6.14
N PHE A 123 11.56 -6.41 7.41
CA PHE A 123 10.92 -7.39 8.28
C PHE A 123 9.54 -7.81 7.74
N ARG A 124 8.70 -6.84 7.34
CA ARG A 124 7.39 -7.12 6.74
C ARG A 124 7.51 -7.84 5.39
N GLN A 125 8.50 -7.49 4.58
CA GLN A 125 8.75 -8.18 3.33
C GLN A 125 9.04 -9.66 3.58
N GLN A 126 9.89 -9.97 4.55
CA GLN A 126 10.19 -11.36 4.92
C GLN A 126 8.94 -12.11 5.40
N GLN A 127 8.07 -11.46 6.20
CA GLN A 127 6.79 -12.06 6.60
C GLN A 127 5.88 -12.39 5.40
N LEU A 128 5.84 -11.50 4.40
CA LEU A 128 5.05 -11.71 3.18
C LEU A 128 5.64 -12.84 2.32
N ASP A 129 6.95 -12.91 2.22
CA ASP A 129 7.65 -13.96 1.48
C ASP A 129 7.40 -15.34 2.13
N ASP A 130 7.52 -15.42 3.46
CA ASP A 130 7.19 -16.62 4.24
C ASP A 130 5.72 -17.04 4.06
N ALA A 131 4.78 -16.09 4.14
CA ALA A 131 3.36 -16.36 3.93
C ALA A 131 3.08 -16.85 2.50
N THR A 132 3.72 -16.26 1.50
CA THR A 132 3.62 -16.68 0.09
C THR A 132 4.14 -18.11 -0.09
N GLU A 133 5.25 -18.46 0.56
CA GLU A 133 5.78 -19.82 0.53
C GLU A 133 4.83 -20.82 1.20
N ARG A 134 4.24 -20.47 2.35
CA ARG A 134 3.22 -21.31 3.02
C ARG A 134 2.00 -21.53 2.14
N GLN A 135 1.49 -20.49 1.49
CA GLN A 135 0.39 -20.61 0.53
C GLN A 135 0.77 -21.50 -0.66
N ARG A 136 1.99 -21.37 -1.17
CA ARG A 136 2.49 -22.21 -2.28
C ARG A 136 2.55 -23.68 -1.87
N LYS A 137 3.04 -24.00 -0.67
CA LYS A 137 3.10 -25.38 -0.14
C LYS A 137 1.70 -25.97 0.02
N ARG A 138 0.78 -25.26 0.67
CA ARG A 138 -0.63 -25.70 0.82
C ARG A 138 -1.31 -25.94 -0.52
N ARG A 139 -1.08 -25.08 -1.51
CA ARG A 139 -1.62 -25.27 -2.87
C ARG A 139 -1.01 -26.52 -3.53
N ASN A 140 0.28 -26.76 -3.37
CA ASN A 140 0.94 -27.90 -3.98
C ASN A 140 0.50 -29.24 -3.34
N GLU A 141 0.20 -29.25 -2.04
CA GLU A 141 -0.35 -30.40 -1.32
C GLU A 141 -1.80 -30.70 -1.72
N GLN A 142 -2.63 -29.68 -1.94
CA GLN A 142 -4.00 -29.85 -2.44
C GLN A 142 -4.09 -30.36 -3.88
N PHE A 143 -3.01 -30.26 -4.66
CA PHE A 143 -2.94 -30.72 -6.05
C PHE A 143 -2.27 -32.09 -6.21
N GLN A 144 -1.89 -32.79 -5.13
CA GLN A 144 -1.54 -34.20 -5.25
C GLN A 144 -2.81 -35.04 -5.40
N PRO A 145 -3.03 -35.72 -6.54
CA PRO A 145 -4.16 -36.64 -6.65
C PRO A 145 -3.95 -37.77 -5.65
N SER A 146 -4.99 -38.06 -4.86
CA SER A 146 -4.99 -39.20 -3.94
C SER A 146 -4.56 -40.46 -4.71
N PRO A 147 -3.69 -41.32 -4.13
CA PRO A 147 -3.41 -42.61 -4.74
C PRO A 147 -4.74 -43.35 -4.82
N GLN A 148 -5.16 -43.69 -6.05
CA GLN A 148 -6.29 -44.59 -6.24
C GLN A 148 -5.93 -45.92 -5.60
N ASN A 149 -6.66 -46.26 -4.54
CA ASN A 149 -6.63 -47.56 -3.88
C ASN A 149 -7.57 -48.50 -4.63
#